data_AF-A0AAW5M0H5-F1
#
_entry.id   AF-A0AAW5M0H5-F1
#
_cell.length_a   1.000
_cell.length_b   1.000
_cell.length_c   1.000
_cell.angle_alpha   90.00
_cell.angle_beta   90.00
_cell.angle_gamma   90.00
#
_symmetry.space_group_name_H-M   'P 1'
#
loop_
_entity.id
_entity.type
_entity.pdbx_description
1 polymer ?
#
loop_
_entity_poly.entity_id
_entity_poly.type
_entity_poly.pdbx_seq_one_letter_code
_entity_poly.pdbx_strand_id
1 'polypeptide(L)'
;MNSMDTNTIAIIGGILIGLIAVIGLRKSNPTKFDERQKMIRGRGYKYGFISMMLADIAVYLLSNLMPIPRFFFVLIPIFISDLIFMTYTILNHAYYGYNKKNNTPILLTVLGIIWLIAVFINPSLEDKITNGFLSLICLIPAVSIWIDRYKTERDDE
;
A
#
# COMPACT_ATOMS: atom_id res chain seq x y z
N MET A 1 9.51 29.07 -4.58
CA MET A 1 9.42 27.75 -5.25
C MET A 1 8.62 27.99 -6.52
N ASN A 2 9.25 27.88 -7.69
CA ASN A 2 8.65 28.36 -8.94
C ASN A 2 7.56 27.39 -9.41
N SER A 3 6.46 27.93 -9.94
CA SER A 3 5.32 27.16 -10.48
C SER A 3 5.71 26.12 -11.54
N MET A 4 6.90 26.28 -12.16
CA MET A 4 7.47 25.36 -13.14
C MET A 4 7.89 24.01 -12.53
N ASP A 5 8.30 23.98 -11.25
CA ASP A 5 8.73 22.74 -10.57
C ASP A 5 7.52 21.86 -10.22
N THR A 6 6.43 22.47 -9.75
CA THR A 6 5.18 21.77 -9.39
C THR A 6 4.52 21.13 -10.60
N ASN A 7 4.50 21.83 -11.75
CA ASN A 7 3.93 21.30 -12.99
C ASN A 7 4.74 20.12 -13.54
N THR A 8 6.07 20.18 -13.42
CA THR A 8 6.98 19.12 -13.88
C THR A 8 6.79 17.85 -13.04
N ILE A 9 6.67 17.99 -11.72
CA ILE A 9 6.39 16.87 -10.80
C ILE A 9 5.02 16.24 -11.11
N ALA A 10 3.99 17.06 -11.37
CA ALA A 10 2.66 16.58 -11.73
C ALA A 10 2.64 15.80 -13.05
N ILE A 11 3.40 16.26 -14.07
CA ILE A 11 3.51 15.59 -15.36
C ILE A 11 4.25 14.25 -15.22
N ILE A 12 5.37 14.22 -14.51
CA ILE A 12 6.15 13.00 -14.27
C ILE A 12 5.31 11.98 -13.45
N GLY A 13 4.62 12.45 -12.41
CA GLY A 13 3.69 11.63 -11.63
C GLY A 13 2.54 11.06 -12.48
N GLY A 14 1.94 11.89 -13.34
CA GLY A 14 0.88 11.45 -14.27
C GLY A 14 1.36 10.41 -15.27
N ILE A 15 2.56 10.57 -15.82
CA ILE A 15 3.18 9.60 -16.75
C ILE A 15 3.48 8.28 -16.03
N LEU A 16 4.01 8.32 -14.80
CA LEU A 16 4.26 7.12 -14.00
C LEU A 16 2.98 6.37 -13.66
N ILE A 17 1.93 7.08 -13.22
CA ILE A 17 0.61 6.49 -12.95
C ILE A 17 0.02 5.89 -14.23
N GLY A 18 0.15 6.59 -15.36
CA GLY A 18 -0.29 6.12 -16.67
C GLY A 18 0.43 4.85 -17.11
N LEU A 19 1.76 4.78 -16.94
CA LEU A 19 2.55 3.58 -17.22
C LEU A 19 2.16 2.40 -16.33
N ILE A 20 1.98 2.64 -15.02
CA ILE A 20 1.51 1.62 -14.07
C ILE A 20 0.12 1.13 -14.45
N ALA A 21 -0.79 2.03 -14.83
CA ALA A 21 -2.12 1.68 -15.29
C ALA A 21 -2.07 0.86 -16.59
N VAL A 22 -1.28 1.24 -17.59
CA VAL A 22 -1.14 0.51 -18.86
C VAL A 22 -0.52 -0.88 -18.64
N ILE A 23 0.45 -1.00 -17.74
CA ILE A 23 1.07 -2.30 -17.40
C ILE A 23 0.09 -3.17 -16.59
N GLY A 24 -0.66 -2.58 -15.66
CA GLY A 24 -1.66 -3.27 -14.84
C GLY A 24 -2.94 -3.66 -15.59
N LEU A 25 -3.32 -2.91 -16.62
CA LEU A 25 -4.51 -3.14 -17.45
C LEU A 25 -4.27 -4.13 -18.59
N ARG A 26 -3.02 -4.59 -18.83
CA ARG A 26 -2.78 -5.71 -19.74
C ARG A 26 -3.54 -6.94 -19.21
N LYS A 27 -4.45 -7.44 -20.05
CA LYS A 27 -5.37 -8.55 -19.78
C LYS A 27 -4.58 -9.76 -19.29
N SER A 28 -4.48 -9.86 -17.97
CA SER A 28 -3.76 -10.94 -17.32
C SER A 28 -4.81 -11.88 -16.74
N ASN A 29 -4.62 -13.19 -16.93
CA ASN A 29 -5.58 -14.19 -16.47
C ASN A 29 -6.01 -13.91 -15.03
N PRO A 30 -7.32 -13.92 -14.71
CA PRO A 30 -7.77 -13.58 -13.36
C PRO A 30 -6.99 -14.42 -12.36
N THR A 31 -6.48 -13.76 -11.32
CA THR A 31 -5.78 -14.43 -10.23
C THR A 31 -6.73 -15.46 -9.65
N LYS A 32 -6.38 -16.74 -9.77
CA LYS A 32 -7.24 -17.82 -9.28
C LYS A 32 -6.90 -18.11 -7.82
N PHE A 33 -7.96 -18.22 -7.03
CA PHE A 33 -7.90 -18.63 -5.63
C PHE A 33 -8.76 -19.88 -5.48
N ASP A 34 -8.29 -20.86 -4.72
CA ASP A 34 -9.12 -21.99 -4.33
C ASP A 34 -10.18 -21.55 -3.30
N GLU A 35 -11.12 -22.44 -2.98
CA GLU A 35 -12.20 -22.15 -2.05
C GLU A 35 -11.70 -21.85 -0.63
N ARG A 36 -10.60 -22.48 -0.19
CA ARG A 36 -9.99 -22.23 1.12
C ARG A 36 -9.40 -20.82 1.18
N GLN A 37 -8.67 -20.40 0.16
CA GLN A 37 -8.09 -19.07 0.03
C GLN A 37 -9.17 -18.00 -0.05
N LYS A 38 -10.26 -18.22 -0.78
CA LYS A 38 -11.41 -17.29 -0.80
C LYS A 38 -12.03 -17.12 0.58
N MET A 39 -12.27 -18.21 1.31
CA MET A 39 -12.80 -18.13 2.68
C MET A 39 -11.88 -17.35 3.63
N ILE A 40 -10.57 -17.60 3.56
CA ILE A 40 -9.57 -16.87 4.35
C ILE A 40 -9.60 -15.38 4.00
N ARG A 41 -9.55 -15.03 2.71
CA ARG A 41 -9.64 -13.63 2.26
C ARG A 41 -10.93 -12.96 2.72
N GLY A 42 -12.05 -13.67 2.71
CA GLY A 42 -13.33 -13.17 3.24
C GLY A 42 -13.26 -12.84 4.74
N ARG A 43 -12.62 -13.70 5.55
CA ARG A 43 -12.36 -13.40 6.97
C ARG A 43 -11.41 -12.22 7.16
N GLY A 44 -10.33 -12.20 6.38
CA GLY A 44 -9.38 -11.09 6.39
C GLY A 44 -10.05 -9.75 6.08
N TYR A 45 -10.93 -9.73 5.07
CA TYR A 45 -11.68 -8.52 4.71
C TYR A 45 -12.60 -8.06 5.84
N LYS A 46 -13.26 -9.01 6.52
CA LYS A 46 -14.08 -8.69 7.71
C LYS A 46 -13.23 -8.06 8.82
N TYR A 47 -12.03 -8.59 9.09
CA TYR A 47 -11.14 -8.03 10.10
C TYR A 47 -10.61 -6.65 9.71
N GLY A 48 -10.20 -6.47 8.45
CA GLY A 48 -9.80 -5.15 7.93
C GLY A 48 -10.93 -4.13 7.99
N PHE A 49 -12.15 -4.52 7.61
CA PHE A 49 -13.30 -3.61 7.68
C PHE A 49 -13.63 -3.18 9.11
N ILE A 50 -13.63 -4.11 10.07
CA ILE A 50 -13.85 -3.78 11.49
C ILE A 50 -12.75 -2.85 12.00
N SER A 51 -11.48 -3.11 11.67
CA SER A 51 -10.39 -2.24 12.10
C SER A 51 -10.44 -0.86 11.44
N MET A 52 -10.88 -0.76 10.19
CA MET A 52 -11.14 0.51 9.51
C MET A 52 -12.15 1.34 10.29
N MET A 53 -13.30 0.74 10.65
CA MET A 53 -14.34 1.45 11.41
C MET A 53 -13.83 1.92 12.78
N LEU A 54 -13.08 1.07 13.49
CA LEU A 54 -12.50 1.44 14.78
C LEU A 54 -11.45 2.56 14.63
N ALA A 55 -10.64 2.50 13.58
CA ALA A 55 -9.66 3.53 13.27
C ALA A 55 -10.32 4.86 12.88
N ASP A 56 -11.40 4.83 12.08
CA ASP A 56 -12.21 6.01 11.74
C ASP A 56 -12.77 6.69 13.01
N ILE A 57 -13.34 5.90 13.93
CA ILE A 57 -13.84 6.42 15.21
C ILE A 57 -12.69 7.04 16.01
N ALA A 58 -11.54 6.37 16.10
CA ALA A 58 -10.39 6.88 16.82
C ALA A 58 -9.87 8.19 16.22
N VAL A 59 -9.74 8.26 14.90
CA VAL A 59 -9.34 9.47 14.17
C VAL A 59 -10.32 10.60 14.41
N TYR A 60 -11.63 10.34 14.36
CA TYR A 60 -12.65 11.34 14.65
C TYR A 60 -12.50 11.92 16.07
N LEU A 61 -12.33 11.06 17.08
CA LEU A 61 -12.15 11.48 18.48
C LEU A 61 -10.86 12.27 18.70
N LEU A 62 -9.78 11.93 17.99
CA LEU A 62 -8.46 12.54 18.13
C LEU A 62 -8.23 13.72 17.18
N SER A 63 -9.16 14.00 16.27
CA SER A 63 -9.00 14.98 15.19
C SER A 63 -8.68 16.40 15.66
N ASN A 64 -9.18 16.79 16.84
CA ASN A 64 -8.92 18.11 17.43
C ASN A 64 -7.63 18.17 18.27
N LEU A 65 -7.03 17.02 18.57
CA LEU A 65 -5.86 16.90 19.45
C LEU A 65 -4.54 16.77 18.66
N MET A 66 -4.61 16.41 17.38
CA MET A 66 -3.44 16.17 16.56
C MET A 66 -3.40 17.14 15.36
N PRO A 67 -2.27 17.83 15.11
CA PRO A 67 -2.11 18.72 13.96
C PRO A 67 -1.84 17.91 12.67
N ILE A 68 -2.74 16.97 12.36
CA ILE A 68 -2.64 16.10 11.20
C ILE A 68 -3.47 16.70 10.05
N PRO A 69 -2.92 16.81 8.83
CA PRO A 69 -3.70 17.27 7.67
C PRO A 69 -4.92 16.38 7.42
N ARG A 70 -6.07 17.00 7.09
CA ARG A 70 -7.36 16.30 6.94
C ARG A 70 -7.34 15.13 5.96
N PHE A 71 -6.48 15.18 4.95
CA PHE A 71 -6.30 14.08 4.00
C PHE A 71 -5.88 12.77 4.69
N PHE A 72 -5.04 12.83 5.73
CA PHE A 72 -4.64 11.64 6.48
C PHE A 72 -5.75 11.03 7.32
N PHE A 73 -6.81 11.77 7.63
CA PHE A 73 -7.94 11.23 8.38
C PHE A 73 -8.66 10.12 7.62
N VAL A 74 -8.65 10.17 6.28
CA VAL A 74 -9.19 9.11 5.44
C VAL A 74 -8.13 8.05 5.15
N LEU A 75 -6.87 8.43 4.98
CA LEU A 75 -5.82 7.48 4.62
C LEU A 75 -5.40 6.55 5.77
N ILE A 76 -5.30 7.06 7.01
CA ILE A 76 -4.83 6.27 8.16
C ILE A 76 -5.73 5.05 8.40
N PRO A 77 -7.07 5.18 8.46
CA PRO A 77 -7.97 4.04 8.67
C PRO A 77 -7.91 3.01 7.54
N ILE A 78 -7.85 3.48 6.28
CA ILE A 78 -7.67 2.60 5.11
C ILE A 78 -6.36 1.83 5.20
N PHE A 79 -5.27 2.51 5.58
CA PHE A 79 -3.96 1.88 5.71
C PHE A 79 -3.92 0.82 6.82
N ILE A 80 -4.49 1.12 7.98
CA ILE A 80 -4.60 0.15 9.09
C ILE A 80 -5.42 -1.07 8.67
N SER A 81 -6.54 -0.85 7.97
CA SER A 81 -7.37 -1.92 7.41
C SER A 81 -6.60 -2.83 6.46
N ASP A 82 -5.87 -2.24 5.52
CA ASP A 82 -5.10 -2.99 4.52
C ASP A 82 -3.95 -3.79 5.17
N LEU A 83 -3.24 -3.19 6.14
CA LEU A 83 -2.20 -3.89 6.91
C LEU A 83 -2.76 -5.13 7.64
N ILE A 84 -3.93 -5.02 8.24
CA ILE A 84 -4.57 -6.14 8.95
C ILE A 84 -5.03 -7.21 7.96
N PHE A 85 -5.65 -6.81 6.85
CA PHE A 85 -6.05 -7.73 5.80
C PHE A 85 -4.84 -8.51 5.23
N MET A 86 -3.80 -7.78 4.86
CA MET A 86 -2.58 -8.34 4.28
C MET A 86 -1.87 -9.26 5.27
N THR A 87 -1.68 -8.81 6.52
CA THR A 87 -1.05 -9.62 7.56
C THR A 87 -1.83 -10.92 7.78
N TYR A 88 -3.16 -10.85 7.90
CA TYR A 88 -3.99 -12.04 8.08
C TYR A 88 -3.90 -12.99 6.88
N THR A 89 -3.92 -12.47 5.66
CA THR A 89 -3.89 -13.31 4.45
C THR A 89 -2.51 -13.90 4.17
N ILE A 90 -1.42 -13.20 4.50
CA ILE A 90 -0.05 -13.72 4.43
C ILE A 90 0.13 -14.85 5.43
N LEU A 91 -0.23 -14.63 6.70
CA LEU A 91 -0.11 -15.65 7.77
C LEU A 91 -0.92 -16.93 7.50
N ASN A 92 -1.94 -16.84 6.65
CA ASN A 92 -2.79 -17.98 6.28
C ASN A 92 -2.56 -18.46 4.83
N HIS A 93 -1.46 -18.05 4.17
CA HIS A 93 -1.07 -18.45 2.81
C HIS A 93 -2.17 -18.24 1.75
N ALA A 94 -2.97 -17.17 1.90
CA ALA A 94 -4.06 -16.80 1.01
C ALA A 94 -3.87 -15.42 0.35
N TYR A 95 -2.71 -14.80 0.56
CA TYR A 95 -2.37 -13.50 -0.02
C TYR A 95 -2.21 -13.60 -1.55
N TYR A 96 -1.42 -14.57 -2.02
CA TYR A 96 -1.20 -14.84 -3.44
C TYR A 96 -2.20 -15.84 -4.01
N GLY A 97 -2.58 -15.63 -5.27
CA GLY A 97 -3.26 -16.67 -6.03
C GLY A 97 -2.24 -17.63 -6.66
N TYR A 98 -2.62 -18.89 -6.79
CA TYR A 98 -1.70 -19.97 -7.16
C TYR A 98 -1.25 -19.93 -8.63
N ASN A 99 -1.87 -19.12 -9.50
CA ASN A 99 -1.65 -19.18 -10.95
C ASN A 99 -0.78 -18.06 -11.54
N LYS A 100 -0.18 -17.20 -10.72
CA LYS A 100 0.47 -15.99 -11.21
C LYS A 100 1.68 -15.56 -10.38
N LYS A 101 2.76 -15.23 -11.10
CA LYS A 101 3.90 -14.52 -10.54
C LYS A 101 3.45 -13.11 -10.17
N ASN A 102 3.49 -12.79 -8.88
CA ASN A 102 3.02 -11.50 -8.39
C ASN A 102 4.17 -10.48 -8.40
N ASN A 103 4.07 -9.46 -9.27
CA ASN A 103 5.03 -8.36 -9.35
C ASN A 103 4.66 -7.17 -8.44
N THR A 104 3.53 -7.24 -7.72
CA THR A 104 3.12 -6.25 -6.72
C THR A 104 4.22 -5.87 -5.73
N PRO A 105 5.02 -6.78 -5.13
CA PRO A 105 6.10 -6.37 -4.22
C PRO A 105 7.12 -5.44 -4.90
N ILE A 106 7.49 -5.70 -6.15
CA ILE A 106 8.45 -4.89 -6.90
C ILE A 106 7.89 -3.48 -7.11
N LEU A 107 6.63 -3.39 -7.57
CA LEU A 107 5.96 -2.10 -7.79
C LEU A 107 5.88 -1.28 -6.49
N LEU A 108 5.45 -1.91 -5.40
CA LEU A 108 5.35 -1.26 -4.09
C LEU A 108 6.72 -0.83 -3.56
N THR A 109 7.76 -1.64 -3.74
CA THR A 109 9.13 -1.24 -3.38
C THR A 109 9.57 -0.01 -4.17
N VAL A 110 9.36 0.02 -5.49
CA VAL A 110 9.74 1.16 -6.35
C VAL A 110 9.00 2.43 -5.93
N LEU A 111 7.67 2.36 -5.78
CA LEU A 111 6.87 3.50 -5.35
C LEU A 111 7.28 3.99 -3.96
N GLY A 112 7.50 3.06 -3.03
CA GLY A 112 7.94 3.37 -1.68
C GLY A 112 9.29 4.08 -1.63
N ILE A 113 10.25 3.65 -2.45
CA ILE A 113 11.56 4.31 -2.57
C ILE A 113 11.42 5.70 -3.19
N ILE A 114 10.59 5.88 -4.23
CA ILE A 114 10.34 7.19 -4.85
C ILE A 114 9.83 8.19 -3.80
N TRP A 115 8.80 7.80 -3.02
CA TRP A 115 8.26 8.65 -1.97
C TRP A 115 9.25 8.88 -0.83
N LEU A 116 10.07 7.89 -0.47
CA LEU A 116 11.11 8.04 0.52
C LEU A 116 12.17 9.06 0.08
N ILE A 117 12.60 9.00 -1.18
CA ILE A 117 13.53 9.99 -1.76
C ILE A 117 12.90 11.39 -1.74
N ALA A 118 11.59 11.50 -2.04
CA ALA A 118 10.88 12.77 -1.99
C ALA A 118 10.86 13.40 -0.59
N VAL A 119 10.99 12.63 0.51
CA VAL A 119 11.17 13.18 1.87
C VAL A 119 12.46 14.00 1.99
N PHE A 120 13.55 13.56 1.34
CA PHE A 120 14.83 14.24 1.44
C PHE A 120 14.95 15.43 0.49
N ILE A 121 14.23 15.42 -0.63
CA ILE A 121 14.25 16.50 -1.64
C ILE A 121 13.36 17.67 -1.22
N ASN A 122 12.18 17.40 -0.65
CA ASN A 122 11.21 18.47 -0.39
C ASN A 122 11.63 19.32 0.82
N PRO A 123 11.62 20.66 0.72
CA PRO A 123 12.04 21.54 1.82
C PRO A 123 10.95 21.74 2.89
N SER A 124 9.67 21.63 2.51
CA SER A 124 8.53 21.83 3.41
C SER A 124 8.35 20.65 4.36
N LEU A 125 8.17 20.92 5.66
CA LEU A 125 7.92 19.90 6.67
C LEU A 125 6.62 19.12 6.39
N GLU A 126 5.59 19.79 5.90
CA GLU A 126 4.29 19.17 5.57
C GLU A 126 4.42 18.16 4.42
N ASP A 127 5.18 18.52 3.38
CA ASP A 127 5.47 17.63 2.25
C ASP A 127 6.34 16.46 2.70
N LYS A 128 7.31 16.68 3.60
CA LYS A 128 8.11 15.59 4.18
C LYS A 128 7.28 14.58 4.94
N ILE A 129 6.37 15.04 5.79
CA ILE A 129 5.45 14.17 6.54
C ILE A 129 4.58 13.38 5.56
N THR A 130 4.07 14.04 4.53
CA THR A 130 3.19 13.41 3.55
C THR A 130 3.90 12.35 2.73
N ASN A 131 5.05 12.69 2.16
CA ASN A 131 5.87 11.74 1.39
C ASN A 131 6.37 10.60 2.28
N GLY A 132 6.69 10.88 3.55
CA GLY A 132 7.08 9.87 4.53
C GLY A 132 5.94 8.87 4.77
N PHE A 133 4.73 9.36 4.99
CA PHE A 133 3.56 8.50 5.17
C PHE A 133 3.27 7.65 3.91
N LEU A 134 3.29 8.25 2.72
CA LEU A 134 3.12 7.53 1.46
C LEU A 134 4.22 6.47 1.24
N SER A 135 5.46 6.77 1.64
CA SER A 135 6.56 5.80 1.57
C SER A 135 6.31 4.59 2.48
N LEU A 136 5.79 4.80 3.69
CA LEU A 136 5.44 3.74 4.63
C LEU A 136 4.29 2.88 4.11
N ILE A 137 3.28 3.49 3.50
CA ILE A 137 2.15 2.78 2.89
C ILE A 137 2.63 1.78 1.84
N CYS A 138 3.66 2.11 1.07
CA CYS A 138 4.18 1.23 0.05
C CYS A 138 5.20 0.21 0.60
N LEU A 139 6.15 0.65 1.44
CA LEU A 139 7.28 -0.19 1.85
C LEU A 139 6.91 -1.26 2.86
N ILE A 140 6.01 -0.99 3.82
CA ILE A 140 5.64 -1.97 4.83
C ILE A 140 4.97 -3.20 4.18
N PRO A 141 3.96 -3.02 3.30
CA PRO A 141 3.45 -4.10 2.46
C PRO A 141 4.53 -4.78 1.63
N ALA A 142 5.35 -4.02 0.91
CA ALA A 142 6.39 -4.61 0.06
C ALA A 142 7.31 -5.56 0.84
N VAL A 143 7.79 -5.14 2.00
CA VAL A 143 8.68 -5.95 2.85
C VAL A 143 7.98 -7.21 3.36
N SER A 144 6.74 -7.10 3.84
CA SER A 144 5.99 -8.27 4.32
C SER A 144 5.81 -9.34 3.23
N ILE A 145 5.55 -8.90 2.00
CA ILE A 145 5.35 -9.71 0.81
C ILE A 145 6.69 -10.34 0.37
N TRP A 146 7.80 -9.61 0.44
CA TRP A 146 9.15 -10.12 0.18
C TRP A 146 9.58 -11.19 1.18
N ILE A 147 9.31 -10.98 2.47
CA ILE A 147 9.63 -11.96 3.53
C ILE A 147 8.88 -13.26 3.30
N ASP A 148 7.58 -13.19 3.00
CA ASP A 148 6.77 -14.38 2.71
C ASP A 148 7.32 -15.14 1.51
N ARG A 149 7.63 -14.43 0.43
CA ARG A 149 8.20 -15.02 -0.78
C ARG A 149 9.55 -15.72 -0.52
N TYR A 150 10.44 -15.07 0.23
CA TYR A 150 11.74 -15.65 0.58
C TYR A 150 11.60 -16.90 1.46
N LYS A 151 10.60 -16.95 2.34
CA LYS A 151 10.31 -18.15 3.14
C LYS A 151 9.80 -19.29 2.27
N THR A 152 8.85 -19.02 1.36
CA THR A 152 8.32 -20.05 0.45
C THR A 152 9.42 -20.62 -0.45
N GLU A 153 10.28 -19.77 -1.04
CA GLU A 153 11.38 -20.21 -1.89
C GLU A 153 12.40 -21.09 -1.12
N ARG A 154 12.58 -20.88 0.20
CA ARG A 154 13.45 -21.72 1.04
C ARG A 154 12.82 -23.05 1.39
N ASP A 155 11.51 -23.10 1.65
CA ASP A 155 10.83 -24.34 2.05
C ASP A 155 10.72 -25.35 0.89
N ASP A 156 10.96 -24.90 -0.35
CA ASP A 156 10.97 -25.71 -1.57
C ASP A 156 12.37 -26.26 -1.96
N GLU A 157 13.45 -25.87 -1.24
CA GLU A 157 14.85 -26.33 -1.42
C GLU A 157 15.20 -27.54 -0.53
#